data_AF-A0A9P0KHY2-F1
#
_entry.id   AF-A0A9P0KHY2-F1
#
_cell.length_a   1.000
_cell.length_b   1.000
_cell.length_c   1.000
_cell.angle_alpha   90.00
_cell.angle_beta   90.00
_cell.angle_gamma   90.00
#
_symmetry.space_group_name_H-M   'P 1'
#
loop_
_entity.id
_entity.type
_entity.pdbx_description
1 polymer ?
#
loop_
_entity_poly.entity_id
_entity_poly.type
_entity_poly.pdbx_seq_one_letter_code
_entity_poly.pdbx_strand_id
1 'polypeptide(L)'
;MRSSVSYILSSSTSEPNMSHPDYEQYSHDHAALLVLVRLIGDQLKQKTYTKFFDRIAKLSNIRVTDSTGLARNILVRYVKEYPVENNDWGDFQTHRRLLGLISLGKYDSQQELNEICRVHESLKVKYNNTLFDSRCIFFGPTKENQESQIDEKASPGSSSSDTDTKSENADSGEIVDKFTTPSNFKTRALFYDESSTCMDLETQLNEFINSLFWVLESKRLERSREKLERVSLLLAPFEKKDFVGLDMESRNNKKRCTVTGLDREGWQSWLTS
;
A
#
# COMPACT_ATOMS: atom_id res chain seq x y z
N MET A 1 -15.27 -30.36 -38.42
CA MET A 1 -14.32 -29.58 -37.60
C MET A 1 -14.04 -28.29 -38.34
N ARG A 2 -14.73 -27.19 -37.99
CA ARG A 2 -14.50 -25.88 -38.60
C ARG A 2 -13.48 -25.13 -37.75
N SER A 3 -12.42 -24.71 -38.42
CA SER A 3 -11.21 -24.07 -37.93
C SER A 3 -11.48 -22.77 -37.17
N SER A 4 -11.03 -22.72 -35.93
CA SER A 4 -10.99 -21.58 -35.00
C SER A 4 -9.87 -20.57 -35.29
N VAL A 5 -9.53 -20.35 -36.56
CA VAL A 5 -8.38 -19.50 -36.96
C VAL A 5 -8.83 -18.09 -37.38
N SER A 6 -10.14 -17.83 -37.50
CA SER A 6 -10.64 -16.56 -38.04
C SER A 6 -10.79 -15.42 -37.02
N TYR A 7 -10.51 -15.63 -35.73
CA TYR A 7 -10.68 -14.58 -34.70
C TYR A 7 -9.48 -13.63 -34.57
N ILE A 8 -8.36 -13.94 -35.22
CA ILE A 8 -7.08 -13.24 -34.98
C ILE A 8 -6.91 -11.96 -35.81
N LEU A 9 -7.74 -11.69 -36.82
CA LEU A 9 -7.41 -10.67 -37.83
C LEU A 9 -8.40 -9.52 -38.01
N SER A 10 -9.38 -9.32 -37.13
CA SER A 10 -10.38 -8.26 -37.36
C SER A 10 -10.79 -7.43 -36.14
N SER A 11 -9.94 -7.31 -35.12
CA SER A 11 -10.24 -6.38 -34.03
C SER A 11 -9.07 -5.41 -33.83
N SER A 12 -9.29 -4.14 -34.14
CA SER A 12 -8.47 -3.01 -33.68
C SER A 12 -8.65 -2.78 -32.16
N THR A 13 -8.75 -3.86 -31.41
CA THR A 13 -9.00 -3.88 -29.97
C THR A 13 -7.67 -3.89 -29.27
N SER A 14 -7.43 -2.89 -28.43
CA SER A 14 -6.47 -2.94 -27.32
C SER A 14 -6.23 -4.40 -26.90
N GLU A 15 -4.97 -4.86 -26.91
CA GLU A 15 -4.64 -6.23 -26.53
C GLU A 15 -5.38 -6.63 -25.24
N PRO A 16 -5.94 -7.84 -25.16
CA PRO A 16 -6.63 -8.28 -23.96
C PRO A 16 -5.67 -8.15 -22.77
N ASN A 17 -6.12 -7.51 -21.69
CA ASN A 17 -5.34 -7.33 -20.46
C ASN A 17 -5.13 -8.69 -19.77
N MET A 18 -4.17 -9.45 -20.28
CA MET A 18 -3.77 -10.77 -19.81
C MET A 18 -2.76 -10.62 -18.67
N SER A 19 -2.76 -11.55 -17.72
CA SER A 19 -1.73 -11.56 -16.68
C SER A 19 -0.38 -11.93 -17.31
N HIS A 20 0.60 -11.04 -17.19
CA HIS A 20 1.96 -11.34 -17.63
C HIS A 20 2.67 -12.22 -16.58
N PRO A 21 3.48 -13.21 -17.01
CA PRO A 21 4.36 -13.94 -16.10
C PRO A 21 5.38 -13.00 -15.45
N ASP A 22 5.47 -13.02 -14.13
CA ASP A 22 6.56 -12.42 -13.37
C ASP A 22 7.62 -13.50 -13.14
N TYR A 23 8.70 -13.48 -13.93
CA TYR A 23 9.77 -14.49 -13.83
C TYR A 23 10.68 -14.29 -12.62
N GLU A 24 10.58 -13.15 -11.92
CA GLU A 24 11.32 -12.90 -10.68
C GLU A 24 10.58 -13.48 -9.46
N GLN A 25 9.36 -13.99 -9.66
CA GLN A 25 8.53 -14.54 -8.61
C GLN A 25 8.87 -15.99 -8.27
N TYR A 26 8.87 -16.31 -6.97
CA TYR A 26 9.07 -17.66 -6.45
C TYR A 26 7.79 -18.24 -5.84
N SER A 27 7.77 -19.56 -5.63
CA SER A 27 6.63 -20.25 -5.00
C SER A 27 6.29 -19.74 -3.60
N HIS A 28 7.29 -19.28 -2.84
CA HIS A 28 7.08 -18.70 -1.50
C HIS A 28 6.37 -17.35 -1.54
N ASP A 29 6.46 -16.60 -2.65
CA ASP A 29 5.77 -15.31 -2.79
C ASP A 29 4.25 -15.46 -2.81
N HIS A 30 3.75 -16.66 -3.14
CA HIS A 30 2.31 -16.95 -3.08
C HIS A 30 1.73 -16.83 -1.67
N ALA A 31 2.57 -16.94 -0.65
CA ALA A 31 2.21 -16.82 0.76
C ALA A 31 2.65 -15.47 1.39
N ALA A 32 3.15 -14.53 0.59
CA ALA A 32 3.67 -13.25 1.09
C ALA A 32 2.70 -12.10 0.83
N LEU A 33 2.64 -11.15 1.76
CA LEU A 33 1.98 -9.86 1.57
C LEU A 33 2.81 -9.02 0.61
N LEU A 34 2.18 -8.44 -0.41
CA LEU A 34 2.87 -7.57 -1.36
C LEU A 34 2.76 -6.10 -0.97
N VAL A 35 3.91 -5.45 -0.79
CA VAL A 35 4.03 -4.04 -0.39
C VAL A 35 4.87 -3.27 -1.41
N LEU A 36 4.35 -2.13 -1.87
CA LEU A 36 5.07 -1.23 -2.76
C LEU A 36 5.87 -0.22 -1.94
N VAL A 37 7.16 -0.08 -2.24
CA VAL A 37 8.04 0.90 -1.61
C VAL A 37 8.47 1.91 -2.67
N ARG A 38 7.81 3.07 -2.71
CA ARG A 38 7.97 4.06 -3.78
C ARG A 38 8.78 5.27 -3.33
N LEU A 39 9.78 5.64 -4.14
CA LEU A 39 10.45 6.93 -4.05
C LEU A 39 9.53 8.03 -4.58
N ILE A 40 9.35 9.11 -3.81
CA ILE A 40 8.56 10.28 -4.19
C ILE A 40 9.34 11.58 -3.94
N GLY A 41 9.19 12.53 -4.85
CA GLY A 41 9.98 13.76 -4.88
C GLY A 41 11.39 13.55 -5.45
N ASP A 42 12.10 14.67 -5.67
CA ASP A 42 13.38 14.68 -6.41
C ASP A 42 14.59 14.88 -5.49
N GLN A 43 14.38 15.32 -4.24
CA GLN A 43 15.46 15.66 -3.31
C GLN A 43 16.18 14.41 -2.75
N LEU A 44 15.49 13.27 -2.67
CA LEU A 44 16.05 12.07 -2.06
C LEU A 44 16.94 11.32 -3.06
N LYS A 45 18.24 11.26 -2.75
CA LYS A 45 19.23 10.58 -3.58
C LYS A 45 18.91 9.09 -3.72
N GLN A 46 19.10 8.54 -4.92
CA GLN A 46 18.85 7.11 -5.22
C GLN A 46 19.64 6.14 -4.32
N LYS A 47 20.86 6.52 -3.92
CA LYS A 47 21.69 5.72 -2.98
C LYS A 47 21.03 5.61 -1.60
N THR A 48 20.51 6.72 -1.09
CA THR A 48 19.79 6.77 0.18
C THR A 48 18.49 5.96 0.09
N TYR A 49 17.71 6.12 -0.98
CA TYR A 49 16.52 5.29 -1.23
C TYR A 49 16.85 3.80 -1.23
N THR A 50 17.90 3.37 -1.94
CA THR A 50 18.29 1.96 -2.01
C THR A 50 18.68 1.42 -0.63
N LYS A 51 19.44 2.19 0.16
CA LYS A 51 19.80 1.84 1.55
C LYS A 51 18.55 1.60 2.42
N PHE A 52 17.56 2.49 2.34
CA PHE A 52 16.32 2.33 3.11
C PHE A 52 15.43 1.22 2.57
N PHE A 53 15.35 1.04 1.25
CA PHE A 53 14.65 -0.07 0.63
C PHE A 53 15.22 -1.40 1.12
N ASP A 54 16.54 -1.59 1.07
CA ASP A 54 17.19 -2.82 1.52
C ASP A 54 16.96 -3.04 3.02
N ARG A 55 16.94 -1.97 3.82
CA ARG A 55 16.61 -2.06 5.24
C ARG A 55 15.17 -2.49 5.49
N ILE A 56 14.20 -1.95 4.75
CA ILE A 56 12.80 -2.36 4.82
C ILE A 56 12.66 -3.82 4.36
N ALA A 57 13.31 -4.19 3.24
CA ALA A 57 13.23 -5.51 2.64
C ALA A 57 13.83 -6.63 3.52
N LYS A 58 14.76 -6.30 4.43
CA LYS A 58 15.25 -7.24 5.45
C LYS A 58 14.16 -7.71 6.41
N LEU A 59 13.11 -6.92 6.62
CA LEU A 59 11.93 -7.27 7.42
C LEU A 59 10.91 -8.03 6.56
N SER A 60 11.31 -9.20 6.05
CA SER A 60 10.47 -10.05 5.20
C SER A 60 9.68 -11.10 5.97
N ASN A 61 10.02 -11.37 7.23
CA ASN A 61 9.34 -12.34 8.08
C ASN A 61 9.05 -11.72 9.45
N ILE A 62 7.78 -11.68 9.82
CA ILE A 62 7.32 -11.07 11.08
C ILE A 62 6.42 -12.05 11.82
N ARG A 63 6.62 -12.15 13.14
CA ARG A 63 5.75 -12.93 14.01
C ARG A 63 4.60 -12.07 14.52
N VAL A 64 3.38 -12.51 14.21
CA VAL A 64 2.14 -11.87 14.66
C VAL A 64 1.37 -12.87 15.53
N THR A 65 0.93 -12.43 16.70
CA THR A 65 0.07 -13.25 17.57
C THR A 65 -1.38 -13.04 17.19
N ASP A 66 -2.08 -14.13 16.85
CA ASP A 66 -3.49 -14.08 16.49
C ASP A 66 -4.41 -13.94 17.72
N SER A 67 -5.72 -13.82 17.47
CA SER A 67 -6.73 -13.68 18.53
C SER A 67 -6.87 -14.92 19.41
N THR A 68 -6.32 -16.06 19.00
CA THR A 68 -6.31 -17.32 19.76
C THR A 68 -5.04 -17.48 20.60
N GLY A 69 -4.11 -16.53 20.50
CA GLY A 69 -2.82 -16.56 21.20
C GLY A 69 -1.72 -17.34 20.46
N LEU A 70 -1.97 -17.78 19.22
CA LEU A 70 -0.99 -18.49 18.41
C LEU A 70 -0.12 -17.51 17.64
N ALA A 71 1.20 -17.71 17.67
CA ALA A 71 2.15 -16.94 16.88
C ALA A 71 2.21 -17.47 15.45
N ARG A 72 1.92 -16.62 14.47
CA ARG A 72 2.02 -16.91 13.04
C ARG A 72 3.15 -16.12 12.40
N ASN A 73 3.86 -16.74 11.46
CA ASN A 73 4.86 -16.07 10.66
C ASN A 73 4.18 -15.47 9.42
N ILE A 74 4.26 -14.16 9.27
CA ILE A 74 3.76 -13.43 8.11
C ILE A 74 4.96 -13.10 7.23
N LEU A 75 4.90 -13.54 5.98
CA LEU A 75 5.88 -13.20 4.95
C LEU A 75 5.46 -11.91 4.25
N VAL A 76 6.43 -11.07 3.92
CA VAL A 76 6.21 -9.80 3.21
C VAL A 76 7.23 -9.66 2.09
N ARG A 77 6.74 -9.42 0.87
CA ARG A 77 7.53 -9.08 -0.31
C ARG A 77 7.41 -7.60 -0.59
N TYR A 78 8.56 -6.95 -0.75
CA TYR A 78 8.64 -5.53 -1.09
C TYR A 78 9.07 -5.35 -2.53
N VAL A 79 8.37 -4.50 -3.27
CA VAL A 79 8.67 -4.16 -4.66
C VAL A 79 8.85 -2.66 -4.83
N LYS A 80 9.69 -2.23 -5.79
CA LYS A 80 9.97 -0.81 -6.05
C LYS A 80 8.99 -0.20 -7.04
N GLU A 81 8.53 -1.03 -7.97
CA GLU A 81 7.56 -0.68 -9.01
C GLU A 81 6.57 -1.83 -9.14
N TYR A 82 5.31 -1.51 -9.42
CA TYR A 82 4.28 -2.50 -9.63
C TYR A 82 3.24 -1.97 -10.61
N PRO A 83 2.99 -2.64 -11.76
CA PRO A 83 1.91 -2.25 -12.66
C PRO A 83 0.54 -2.35 -11.98
N VAL A 84 -0.29 -1.32 -12.11
CA VAL A 84 -1.63 -1.29 -11.47
C VAL A 84 -2.53 -2.36 -12.08
N GLU A 85 -2.33 -2.67 -13.35
CA GLU A 85 -3.09 -3.67 -14.13
C GLU A 85 -2.94 -5.07 -13.54
N ASN A 86 -1.83 -5.36 -12.84
CA ASN A 86 -1.64 -6.64 -12.19
C ASN A 86 -2.62 -6.87 -11.03
N ASN A 87 -3.13 -5.80 -10.41
CA ASN A 87 -4.14 -5.91 -9.36
C ASN A 87 -5.47 -6.48 -9.87
N ASP A 88 -5.79 -6.31 -11.16
CA ASP A 88 -7.02 -6.83 -11.75
C ASP A 88 -7.08 -8.37 -11.70
N TRP A 89 -5.91 -9.01 -11.66
CA TRP A 89 -5.75 -10.45 -11.54
C TRP A 89 -5.68 -10.94 -10.09
N GLY A 90 -5.69 -10.03 -9.12
CA GLY A 90 -5.60 -10.33 -7.69
C GLY A 90 -6.71 -11.24 -7.15
N ASP A 91 -7.88 -11.23 -7.81
CA ASP A 91 -9.00 -12.11 -7.48
C ASP A 91 -8.74 -13.59 -7.80
N PHE A 92 -7.89 -13.87 -8.79
CA PHE A 92 -7.44 -15.23 -9.14
C PHE A 92 -6.10 -15.57 -8.51
N GLN A 93 -5.21 -14.58 -8.43
CA GLN A 93 -3.82 -14.74 -7.99
C GLN A 93 -3.56 -13.74 -6.88
N THR A 94 -3.82 -14.17 -5.65
CA THR A 94 -3.87 -13.33 -4.44
C THR A 94 -2.57 -12.58 -4.17
N HIS A 95 -1.44 -13.21 -4.45
CA HIS A 95 -0.09 -12.64 -4.35
C HIS A 95 0.17 -11.47 -5.31
N ARG A 96 -0.70 -11.26 -6.30
CA ARG A 96 -0.66 -10.09 -7.19
C ARG A 96 -1.39 -8.88 -6.61
N ARG A 97 -2.08 -9.03 -5.48
CA ARG A 97 -2.75 -7.89 -4.85
C ARG A 97 -1.71 -7.05 -4.14
N LEU A 98 -1.55 -5.80 -4.57
CA LEU A 98 -0.80 -4.83 -3.80
C LEU A 98 -1.60 -4.42 -2.56
N LEU A 99 -1.13 -4.79 -1.37
CA LEU A 99 -1.86 -4.62 -0.10
C LEU A 99 -1.38 -3.42 0.71
N GLY A 100 -0.10 -3.07 0.57
CA GLY A 100 0.53 -1.98 1.32
C GLY A 100 1.31 -1.02 0.43
N LEU A 101 1.40 0.24 0.86
CA LEU A 101 2.18 1.29 0.21
C LEU A 101 3.05 2.01 1.24
N ILE A 102 4.36 2.04 1.00
CA ILE A 102 5.32 2.83 1.75
C ILE A 102 5.92 3.84 0.78
N SER A 103 5.82 5.13 1.09
CA SER A 103 6.47 6.17 0.30
C SER A 103 7.64 6.78 1.04
N LEU A 104 8.76 6.96 0.34
CA LEU A 104 9.96 7.61 0.86
C LEU A 104 10.15 8.92 0.11
N GLY A 105 10.28 10.03 0.84
CA GLY A 105 10.52 11.34 0.24
C GLY A 105 11.42 12.19 1.11
N LYS A 106 12.16 13.10 0.49
CA LYS A 106 12.90 14.16 1.17
C LYS A 106 12.29 15.50 0.81
N TYR A 107 12.29 16.43 1.76
CA TYR A 107 11.85 17.80 1.56
C TYR A 107 12.80 18.76 2.25
N ASP A 108 13.09 19.88 1.60
CA ASP A 108 13.86 20.99 2.16
C ASP A 108 12.97 22.22 2.43
N SER A 109 11.74 22.22 1.90
CA SER A 109 10.75 23.28 2.11
C SER A 109 9.33 22.75 2.34
N GLN A 110 8.45 23.62 2.86
CA GLN A 110 7.03 23.28 3.08
C GLN A 110 6.29 23.03 1.76
N GLN A 111 6.70 23.70 0.68
CA GLN A 111 6.13 23.50 -0.65
C GLN A 111 6.43 22.08 -1.16
N GLU A 112 7.67 21.63 -0.99
CA GLU A 112 8.06 20.26 -1.35
C GLU A 112 7.35 19.22 -0.48
N LEU A 113 7.25 19.46 0.84
CA LEU A 113 6.48 18.57 1.73
C LEU A 113 5.02 18.43 1.27
N ASN A 114 4.39 19.53 0.87
CA ASN A 114 3.01 19.49 0.37
C ASN A 114 2.91 18.70 -0.94
N GLU A 115 3.88 18.86 -1.84
CA GLU A 115 3.89 18.14 -3.11
C GLU A 115 4.13 16.63 -2.91
N ILE A 116 5.07 16.22 -2.07
CA ILE A 116 5.26 14.79 -1.78
C ILE A 116 4.03 14.18 -1.09
N CYS A 117 3.36 14.90 -0.19
CA CYS A 117 2.09 14.47 0.40
C CYS A 117 1.02 14.26 -0.69
N ARG A 118 0.92 15.19 -1.64
CA ARG A 118 -0.04 15.11 -2.77
C ARG A 118 0.28 13.93 -3.69
N VAL A 119 1.54 13.71 -4.03
CA VAL A 119 1.98 12.58 -4.87
C VAL A 119 1.66 11.25 -4.19
N HIS A 120 1.88 11.15 -2.87
CA HIS A 120 1.51 9.96 -2.10
C HIS A 120 0.01 9.65 -2.19
N GLU A 121 -0.86 10.64 -1.92
CA GLU A 121 -2.31 10.44 -1.99
C GLU A 121 -2.76 10.08 -3.43
N SER A 122 -2.12 10.63 -4.46
CA SER A 122 -2.36 10.23 -5.85
C SER A 122 -1.99 8.76 -6.12
N LEU A 123 -0.86 8.29 -5.59
CA LEU A 123 -0.47 6.87 -5.67
C LEU A 123 -1.47 5.98 -4.95
N LYS A 124 -1.92 6.37 -3.76
CA LYS A 124 -2.93 5.65 -3.00
C LYS A 124 -4.22 5.47 -3.80
N VAL A 125 -4.68 6.51 -4.49
CA VAL A 125 -5.87 6.44 -5.37
C VAL A 125 -5.68 5.41 -6.49
N LYS A 126 -4.48 5.31 -7.09
CA LYS A 126 -4.19 4.32 -8.15
C LYS A 126 -4.37 2.87 -7.68
N TYR A 127 -4.05 2.57 -6.42
CA TYR A 127 -4.13 1.21 -5.86
C TYR A 127 -5.31 0.98 -4.91
N ASN A 128 -6.25 1.93 -4.82
CA ASN A 128 -7.35 1.94 -3.83
C ASN A 128 -8.18 0.65 -3.77
N ASN A 129 -8.26 -0.11 -4.87
CA ASN A 129 -9.05 -1.34 -4.91
C ASN A 129 -8.48 -2.47 -4.05
N THR A 130 -7.17 -2.50 -3.83
CA THR A 130 -6.48 -3.59 -3.11
C THR A 130 -5.68 -3.11 -1.90
N LEU A 131 -5.34 -1.82 -1.86
CA LEU A 131 -4.53 -1.22 -0.82
C LEU A 131 -5.32 -1.10 0.50
N PHE A 132 -4.77 -1.64 1.58
CA PHE A 132 -5.41 -1.60 2.90
C PHE A 132 -4.75 -0.62 3.86
N ASP A 133 -3.45 -0.41 3.76
CA ASP A 133 -2.72 0.53 4.61
C ASP A 133 -1.62 1.24 3.80
N SER A 134 -1.32 2.48 4.19
CA SER A 134 -0.25 3.29 3.59
C SER A 134 0.52 4.05 4.65
N ARG A 135 1.83 4.21 4.45
CA ARG A 135 2.72 5.00 5.32
C ARG A 135 3.71 5.83 4.51
N CYS A 136 4.11 6.96 5.08
CA CYS A 136 5.15 7.81 4.54
C CYS A 136 6.35 7.87 5.48
N ILE A 137 7.55 7.85 4.91
CA ILE A 137 8.81 8.07 5.58
C ILE A 137 9.41 9.32 4.93
N PHE A 138 9.46 10.41 5.68
CA PHE A 138 9.92 11.70 5.20
C PHE A 138 11.23 12.10 5.85
N PHE A 139 12.15 12.58 5.03
CA PHE A 139 13.43 13.14 5.47
C PHE A 139 13.38 14.65 5.40
N GLY A 140 13.53 15.31 6.54
CA GLY A 140 13.55 16.77 6.61
C GLY A 140 14.90 17.36 6.22
N PRO A 141 14.99 18.70 6.14
CA PRO A 141 16.25 19.39 5.85
C PRO A 141 17.27 19.15 6.96
N THR A 142 18.51 18.85 6.58
CA THR A 142 19.64 18.74 7.51
C THR A 142 19.96 20.12 8.11
N LYS A 143 20.40 20.17 9.36
CA LYS A 143 20.69 21.42 10.10
C LYS A 143 21.66 22.37 9.36
N GLU A 144 22.50 21.86 8.47
CA GLU A 144 23.42 22.65 7.63
C GLU A 144 22.72 23.61 6.66
N ASN A 145 21.49 23.28 6.21
CA ASN A 145 20.72 24.13 5.28
C ASN A 145 20.01 25.31 5.96
N GLN A 146 20.00 25.38 7.31
CA GLN A 146 19.21 26.38 8.04
C GLN A 146 19.92 27.73 8.22
N GLU A 147 21.25 27.77 8.16
CA GLU A 147 22.04 29.01 8.34
C GLU A 147 21.99 29.94 7.11
N SER A 148 21.47 29.48 5.96
CA SER A 148 21.41 30.27 4.72
C SER A 148 20.11 31.07 4.51
N GLN A 149 19.19 31.10 5.50
CA GLN A 149 17.88 31.80 5.37
C GLN A 149 17.51 32.69 6.58
N ILE A 150 18.47 33.17 7.39
CA ILE A 150 18.16 34.04 8.54
C ILE A 150 18.36 35.55 8.24
N ASP A 151 19.03 35.93 7.15
CA ASP A 151 19.17 37.34 6.80
C ASP A 151 18.07 37.80 5.83
N GLU A 152 17.01 38.36 6.40
CA GLU A 152 16.20 39.51 5.92
C GLU A 152 14.73 39.40 6.38
N LYS A 153 14.48 39.76 7.65
CA LYS A 153 13.37 40.62 8.11
C LYS A 153 13.24 40.53 9.63
N ALA A 154 14.07 41.27 10.35
CA ALA A 154 13.79 41.67 11.72
C ALA A 154 13.26 43.11 11.71
N SER A 155 12.04 43.30 12.20
CA SER A 155 11.58 44.58 12.73
C SER A 155 10.52 44.31 13.82
N PRO A 156 10.58 44.97 15.00
CA PRO A 156 9.80 44.57 16.17
C PRO A 156 8.46 45.31 16.26
N GLY A 157 7.40 44.60 16.66
CA GLY A 157 6.09 45.19 16.93
C GLY A 157 5.22 44.26 17.79
N SER A 158 4.90 44.72 18.99
CA SER A 158 4.13 44.06 20.05
C SER A 158 2.67 43.76 19.70
N SER A 159 2.08 42.68 20.25
CA SER A 159 1.07 42.70 21.33
C SER A 159 0.12 41.48 21.33
N SER A 160 0.03 40.83 22.50
CA SER A 160 -1.13 40.16 23.14
C SER A 160 -2.05 39.21 22.33
N SER A 161 -2.19 37.96 22.78
CA SER A 161 -3.28 37.52 23.68
C SER A 161 -3.39 35.99 23.77
N ASP A 162 -3.89 35.55 24.92
CA ASP A 162 -3.97 34.19 25.47
C ASP A 162 -4.74 33.17 24.61
N THR A 163 -4.37 31.89 24.69
CA THR A 163 -5.23 30.83 25.27
C THR A 163 -4.53 29.47 25.34
N ASP A 164 -4.61 28.88 26.53
CA ASP A 164 -4.20 27.53 26.89
C ASP A 164 -4.97 26.44 26.10
N THR A 165 -4.27 25.39 25.67
CA THR A 165 -4.74 24.00 25.82
C THR A 165 -3.53 23.06 25.80
N LYS A 166 -3.22 22.49 26.97
CA LYS A 166 -2.22 21.44 27.18
C LYS A 166 -2.51 20.21 26.32
N SER A 167 -1.48 19.72 25.62
CA SER A 167 -1.37 18.31 25.26
C SER A 167 -0.07 17.79 25.84
N GLU A 168 -0.19 16.89 26.81
CA GLU A 168 0.94 16.19 27.42
C GLU A 168 1.19 14.91 26.62
N ASN A 169 2.32 14.84 25.92
CA ASN A 169 3.16 13.64 25.89
C ASN A 169 4.56 13.97 25.40
N ALA A 170 5.52 13.47 26.16
CA ALA A 170 6.90 13.94 26.22
C ALA A 170 7.82 13.29 25.17
N ASP A 171 8.77 14.12 24.75
CA ASP A 171 10.18 13.81 24.56
C ASP A 171 10.63 13.07 23.29
N SER A 172 10.89 13.86 22.23
CA SER A 172 12.15 13.81 21.47
C SER A 172 12.28 15.02 20.52
N GLY A 173 12.85 16.12 21.03
CA GLY A 173 13.73 17.05 20.30
C GLY A 173 13.16 17.97 19.20
N GLU A 174 12.65 19.14 19.59
CA GLU A 174 12.82 20.53 19.06
C GLU A 174 13.02 20.86 17.54
N ILE A 175 13.00 19.93 16.59
CA ILE A 175 13.22 20.23 15.14
C ILE A 175 11.94 20.08 14.32
N VAL A 176 10.87 19.52 14.91
CA VAL A 176 9.63 19.17 14.21
C VAL A 176 8.66 20.37 14.08
N ASP A 177 8.94 21.50 14.72
CA ASP A 177 7.96 22.60 14.86
C ASP A 177 7.74 23.49 13.62
N LYS A 178 8.49 23.34 12.53
CA LYS A 178 8.35 24.23 11.35
C LYS A 178 7.58 23.65 10.17
N PHE A 179 7.44 22.33 10.08
CA PHE A 179 6.83 21.68 8.92
C PHE A 179 5.63 20.84 9.34
N THR A 180 4.48 21.12 8.72
CA THR A 180 3.24 20.41 9.02
C THR A 180 2.67 19.79 7.75
N THR A 181 2.15 18.56 7.85
CA THR A 181 1.46 17.94 6.73
C THR A 181 0.14 18.67 6.46
N PRO A 182 -0.28 18.81 5.18
CA PRO A 182 -1.58 19.37 4.83
C PRO A 182 -2.74 18.70 5.58
N SER A 183 -3.81 19.44 5.90
CA SER A 183 -4.96 18.92 6.65
C SER A 183 -5.73 17.78 5.96
N ASN A 184 -5.61 17.69 4.63
CA ASN A 184 -6.19 16.60 3.83
C ASN A 184 -5.30 15.34 3.79
N PHE A 185 -4.07 15.41 4.31
CA PHE A 185 -3.15 14.28 4.38
C PHE A 185 -3.50 13.40 5.58
N LYS A 186 -4.13 12.26 5.32
CA LYS A 186 -4.61 11.33 6.36
C LYS A 186 -3.68 10.15 6.60
N THR A 187 -2.67 9.99 5.74
CA THR A 187 -1.71 8.91 5.85
C THR A 187 -0.75 9.17 7.01
N ARG A 188 -0.34 8.12 7.72
CA ARG A 188 0.67 8.25 8.78
C ARG A 188 2.03 8.59 8.18
N ALA A 189 2.57 9.74 8.54
CA ALA A 189 3.94 10.15 8.20
C ALA A 189 4.88 9.92 9.39
N LEU A 190 6.07 9.41 9.07
CA LEU A 190 7.20 9.26 9.97
C LEU A 190 8.29 10.23 9.52
N PHE A 191 8.83 11.01 10.44
CA PHE A 191 9.83 12.04 10.13
C PHE A 191 11.18 11.64 10.69
N TYR A 192 12.20 11.64 9.83
CA TYR A 192 13.56 11.29 10.19
C TYR A 192 14.56 12.31 9.65
N ASP A 193 15.73 12.37 10.27
CA ASP A 193 16.91 12.98 9.66
C ASP A 193 17.57 11.95 8.74
N GLU A 194 17.99 12.36 7.54
CA GLU A 194 18.71 11.50 6.58
C GLU A 194 19.98 10.86 7.20
N SER A 195 20.61 11.55 8.15
CA SER A 195 21.80 11.09 8.86
C SER A 195 21.51 10.16 10.04
N SER A 196 20.27 10.15 10.55
CA SER A 196 19.89 9.38 11.74
C SER A 196 19.78 7.88 11.44
N THR A 197 20.07 7.06 12.45
CA THR A 197 19.96 5.60 12.35
C THR A 197 18.51 5.09 12.35
N CYS A 198 17.51 5.98 12.49
CA CYS A 198 16.06 5.67 12.48
C CYS A 198 15.75 4.39 13.29
N MET A 199 16.02 4.40 14.60
CA MET A 199 16.03 3.18 15.42
C MET A 199 14.64 2.53 15.59
N ASP A 200 13.58 3.33 15.56
CA ASP A 200 12.18 2.92 15.67
C ASP A 200 11.58 2.44 14.34
N LEU A 201 12.26 2.62 13.20
CA LEU A 201 11.75 2.26 11.87
C LEU A 201 11.27 0.81 11.82
N GLU A 202 12.00 -0.12 12.44
CA GLU A 202 11.61 -1.53 12.47
C GLU A 202 10.32 -1.74 13.27
N THR A 203 10.17 -1.06 14.41
CA THR A 203 8.94 -1.09 15.20
C THR A 203 7.76 -0.53 14.40
N GLN A 204 7.98 0.58 13.69
CA GLN A 204 6.96 1.19 12.83
C GLN A 204 6.55 0.23 11.69
N LEU A 205 7.52 -0.44 11.04
CA LEU A 205 7.22 -1.41 9.99
C LEU A 205 6.51 -2.65 10.54
N ASN A 206 6.89 -3.14 11.73
CA ASN A 206 6.17 -4.21 12.40
C ASN A 206 4.71 -3.82 12.66
N GLU A 207 4.46 -2.60 13.16
CA GLU A 207 3.10 -2.10 13.37
C GLU A 207 2.31 -2.02 12.05
N PHE A 208 2.96 -1.60 10.97
CA PHE A 208 2.35 -1.55 9.63
C PHE A 208 1.90 -2.94 9.15
N ILE A 209 2.76 -3.93 9.30
CA ILE A 209 2.47 -5.29 8.84
C ILE A 209 1.43 -5.96 9.74
N ASN A 210 1.46 -5.67 11.05
CA ASN A 210 0.40 -6.07 11.96
C ASN A 210 -0.97 -5.47 11.56
N SER A 211 -1.01 -4.19 11.20
CA SER A 211 -2.22 -3.53 10.68
C SER A 211 -2.78 -4.26 9.46
N LEU A 212 -1.92 -4.56 8.47
CA LEU A 212 -2.30 -5.34 7.29
C LEU A 212 -2.84 -6.73 7.66
N PHE A 213 -2.16 -7.45 8.57
CA PHE A 213 -2.61 -8.76 9.03
C PHE A 213 -4.01 -8.71 9.64
N TRP A 214 -4.29 -7.76 10.53
CA TRP A 214 -5.58 -7.66 11.19
C TRP A 214 -6.71 -7.27 10.23
N VAL A 215 -6.43 -6.39 9.27
CA VAL A 215 -7.40 -6.05 8.21
C VAL A 215 -7.71 -7.29 7.37
N LEU A 216 -6.69 -8.05 6.96
CA LEU A 216 -6.88 -9.28 6.20
C LEU A 216 -7.63 -10.36 6.97
N GLU A 217 -7.30 -10.54 8.24
CA GLU A 217 -7.94 -11.52 9.12
C GLU A 217 -9.42 -11.17 9.34
N SER A 218 -9.73 -9.88 9.52
CA SER A 218 -11.10 -9.37 9.57
C SER A 218 -11.85 -9.64 8.26
N LYS A 219 -11.25 -9.35 7.11
CA LYS A 219 -11.85 -9.65 5.79
C LYS A 219 -12.05 -11.14 5.55
N ARG A 220 -11.13 -11.98 6.03
CA ARG A 220 -11.27 -13.45 5.98
C ARG A 220 -12.46 -13.91 6.80
N LEU A 221 -12.60 -13.41 8.02
CA LEU A 221 -13.70 -13.74 8.91
C LEU A 221 -15.06 -13.28 8.36
N GLU A 222 -15.11 -12.11 7.72
CA GLU A 222 -16.33 -11.63 7.06
C GLU A 222 -16.74 -12.56 5.90
N ARG A 223 -15.77 -12.96 5.07
CA ARG A 223 -16.00 -13.87 3.94
C ARG A 223 -16.43 -15.27 4.37
N SER A 224 -15.87 -15.82 5.47
CA SER A 224 -16.27 -17.15 5.95
C SER A 224 -17.70 -17.21 6.47
N ARG A 225 -18.29 -16.05 6.81
CA ARG A 225 -19.69 -15.91 7.25
C ARG A 225 -20.65 -15.59 6.11
N GLU A 226 -20.12 -15.40 4.90
CA GLU A 226 -20.92 -15.07 3.72
C GLU A 226 -21.74 -16.29 3.26
N LYS A 227 -23.04 -16.09 3.06
CA LYS A 227 -23.92 -17.15 2.56
C LYS A 227 -23.59 -17.45 1.09
N LEU A 228 -23.64 -18.73 0.70
CA LEU A 228 -23.37 -19.20 -0.67
C LEU A 228 -24.12 -18.43 -1.76
N GLU A 229 -25.32 -17.92 -1.46
CA GLU A 229 -26.17 -17.16 -2.38
C GLU A 229 -25.65 -15.75 -2.71
N ARG A 230 -24.68 -15.22 -1.95
CA ARG A 230 -24.05 -13.91 -2.16
C ARG A 230 -22.68 -13.96 -2.82
N VAL A 231 -22.14 -15.16 -2.99
CA VAL A 231 -20.84 -15.36 -3.65
C VAL A 231 -20.95 -14.90 -5.10
N SER A 232 -20.26 -13.80 -5.43
CA SER A 232 -20.15 -13.29 -6.81
C SER A 232 -19.31 -14.24 -7.65
N LEU A 233 -19.45 -14.29 -8.98
CA LEU A 233 -18.56 -15.09 -9.84
C LEU A 233 -17.16 -14.46 -9.87
N LEU A 234 -16.08 -15.26 -9.93
CA LEU A 234 -14.77 -14.69 -10.29
C LEU A 234 -14.81 -14.42 -11.80
N LEU A 235 -14.39 -13.22 -12.20
CA LEU A 235 -14.37 -12.80 -13.60
C LEU A 235 -12.98 -12.29 -13.95
N ALA A 236 -12.35 -12.89 -14.95
CA ALA A 236 -11.08 -12.40 -15.45
C ALA A 236 -11.27 -10.97 -15.99
N PRO A 237 -10.24 -10.12 -15.98
CA PRO A 237 -10.39 -8.72 -16.34
C PRO A 237 -10.97 -8.50 -17.75
N PHE A 238 -10.64 -9.38 -18.70
CA PHE A 238 -11.17 -9.36 -20.06
C PHE A 238 -12.62 -9.85 -20.16
N GLU A 239 -13.09 -10.70 -19.24
CA GLU A 239 -14.46 -11.22 -19.22
C GLU A 239 -15.45 -10.14 -18.79
N LYS A 240 -15.03 -9.12 -18.01
CA LYS A 240 -15.94 -8.06 -17.52
C LYS A 240 -16.80 -7.42 -18.61
N LYS A 241 -16.28 -7.31 -19.84
CA LYS A 241 -17.00 -6.74 -20.99
C LYS A 241 -18.17 -7.61 -21.45
N ASP A 242 -18.07 -8.93 -21.30
CA ASP A 242 -19.09 -9.89 -21.72
C ASP A 242 -20.30 -9.92 -20.78
N PHE A 243 -20.18 -9.29 -19.60
CA PHE A 243 -21.21 -9.24 -18.57
C PHE A 243 -21.90 -7.87 -18.45
N VAL A 244 -21.52 -6.89 -19.26
CA VAL A 244 -22.16 -5.55 -19.28
C VAL A 244 -23.60 -5.70 -19.79
N GLY A 245 -24.59 -5.35 -18.96
CA GLY A 245 -26.01 -5.44 -19.30
C GLY A 245 -26.71 -6.75 -18.93
N LEU A 246 -25.98 -7.71 -18.32
CA LEU A 246 -26.57 -8.92 -17.76
C LEU A 246 -27.00 -8.71 -16.31
N ASP A 247 -28.19 -9.23 -15.95
CA ASP A 247 -28.67 -9.25 -14.57
C ASP A 247 -27.91 -10.30 -13.74
N MET A 248 -26.99 -9.82 -12.90
CA MET A 248 -26.18 -10.65 -12.01
C MET A 248 -26.95 -11.27 -10.85
N GLU A 249 -28.17 -10.82 -10.59
CA GLU A 249 -29.05 -11.32 -9.51
C GLU A 249 -30.02 -12.40 -10.00
N SER A 250 -30.08 -12.63 -11.31
CA SER A 250 -30.87 -13.68 -11.94
C SER A 250 -30.56 -15.06 -11.37
N ARG A 251 -31.62 -15.89 -11.25
CA ARG A 251 -31.50 -17.30 -10.82
C ARG A 251 -30.49 -18.10 -11.64
N ASN A 252 -30.32 -17.76 -12.92
CA ASN A 252 -29.37 -18.46 -13.79
C ASN A 252 -27.91 -18.11 -13.45
N ASN A 253 -27.65 -16.87 -13.01
CA ASN A 253 -26.30 -16.43 -12.63
C ASN A 253 -25.90 -17.00 -11.26
N LYS A 254 -26.83 -17.03 -10.29
CA LYS A 254 -26.62 -17.64 -8.96
C LYS A 254 -26.24 -19.13 -9.04
N LYS A 255 -26.75 -19.86 -10.04
CA LYS A 255 -26.34 -21.25 -10.32
C LYS A 255 -24.91 -21.38 -10.84
N ARG A 256 -24.38 -20.38 -11.55
CA ARG A 256 -22.98 -20.39 -12.04
C ARG A 256 -21.99 -20.16 -10.90
N CYS A 257 -22.33 -19.27 -9.95
CA CYS A 257 -21.47 -18.95 -8.80
C CYS A 257 -21.33 -20.10 -7.79
N THR A 258 -22.36 -20.93 -7.64
CA THR A 258 -22.39 -22.04 -6.67
C THR A 258 -21.54 -23.24 -7.09
N VAL A 259 -21.32 -23.45 -8.39
CA VAL A 259 -20.44 -24.52 -8.91
C VAL A 259 -18.96 -24.17 -8.79
N THR A 260 -18.61 -22.89 -8.90
CA THR A 260 -17.23 -22.37 -8.76
C THR A 260 -16.81 -22.07 -7.32
N GLY A 261 -17.74 -22.16 -6.35
CA GLY A 261 -17.50 -21.79 -4.95
C GLY A 261 -16.53 -22.71 -4.20
N LEU A 262 -16.35 -23.95 -4.66
CA LEU A 262 -15.48 -24.95 -4.02
C LEU A 262 -13.98 -24.68 -4.19
N ASP A 263 -13.56 -23.88 -5.17
CA ASP A 263 -12.14 -23.59 -5.44
C ASP A 263 -11.67 -22.26 -4.79
N ARG A 264 -12.58 -21.55 -4.09
CA ARG A 264 -12.29 -20.27 -3.42
C ARG A 264 -11.65 -20.40 -2.04
N GLU A 265 -11.55 -21.61 -1.51
CA GLU A 265 -11.01 -21.88 -0.16
C GLU A 265 -9.47 -21.83 -0.11
N GLY A 266 -8.80 -21.50 -1.22
CA GLY A 266 -7.36 -21.24 -1.26
C GLY A 266 -6.88 -20.09 -0.37
N TRP A 267 -7.72 -19.45 0.45
CA TRP A 267 -7.30 -18.57 1.55
C TRP A 267 -7.46 -19.24 2.93
N GLN A 268 -8.40 -20.17 3.08
CA GLN A 268 -8.75 -20.79 4.37
C GLN A 268 -7.70 -21.81 4.83
N SER A 269 -7.01 -22.46 3.88
CA SER A 269 -5.91 -23.39 4.19
C SER A 269 -4.59 -22.70 4.60
N TRP A 270 -4.45 -21.39 4.38
CA TRP A 270 -3.15 -20.70 4.44
C TRP A 270 -2.90 -19.93 5.73
N LEU A 271 -3.94 -19.54 6.46
CA LEU A 271 -3.81 -18.96 7.80
C LEU A 271 -3.80 -20.02 8.91
N THR A 272 -3.99 -21.28 8.55
CA THR A 272 -4.06 -22.42 9.46
C THR A 272 -2.85 -23.35 9.40
N SER A 273 -1.92 -23.15 8.44
CA SER A 273 -0.66 -23.89 8.33
C SER A 273 0.55 -23.06 8.75
#